data_AF-A0A4Q3T3C1-F1
#
_entry.id   AF-A0A4Q3T3C1-F1
#
_cell.length_a   1.000
_cell.length_b   1.000
_cell.length_c   1.000
_cell.angle_alpha   90.00
_cell.angle_beta   90.00
_cell.angle_gamma   90.00
#
_symmetry.space_group_name_H-M   'P 1'
#
loop_
_entity.id
_entity.type
_entity.pdbx_description
1 polymer ?
#
loop_
_entity_poly.entity_id
_entity_poly.type
_entity_poly.pdbx_seq_one_letter_code
_entity_poly.pdbx_strand_id
1 'polypeptide(L)'
;FLSGDIKTIDDLPADDFRRAIPRFQEPFFVKNIELVKAIEAMAAEKKVTSSQLALAWIISKGHLPIPGTKRRKYVEQNIGSARINLSEADLAKLESIVPLGTETGDQYDKFSMGLLDY
;
A
#
# COMPACT_ATOMS: atom_id res chain seq x y z
N PHE A 1 2.13 5.34 1.60
CA PHE A 1 0.74 4.84 1.59
C PHE A 1 0.55 3.78 2.66
N LEU A 2 0.72 2.48 2.39
CA LEU A 2 0.31 1.40 3.31
C LEU A 2 1.07 1.30 4.65
N SER A 3 2.20 2.00 4.83
CA SER A 3 2.85 2.12 6.15
C SER A 3 2.15 3.10 7.09
N GLY A 4 1.25 3.95 6.57
CA GLY A 4 0.54 5.00 7.33
C GLY A 4 1.33 6.30 7.52
N ASP A 5 2.59 6.34 7.08
CA ASP A 5 3.50 7.47 7.34
C ASP A 5 3.26 8.69 6.44
N ILE A 6 2.52 8.53 5.34
CA ILE A 6 2.28 9.59 4.35
C ILE A 6 0.78 9.88 4.35
N LYS A 7 0.40 11.06 4.85
CA LYS A 7 -0.97 11.54 5.01
C LYS A 7 -1.23 12.79 4.19
N THR A 8 -0.19 13.60 4.02
CA THR A 8 -0.15 14.83 3.23
C THR A 8 1.08 14.82 2.34
N ILE A 9 1.09 15.67 1.31
CA ILE A 9 2.27 15.79 0.44
C ILE A 9 3.49 16.30 1.21
N ASP A 10 3.26 17.07 2.28
CA ASP A 10 4.30 17.67 3.12
C ASP A 10 5.00 16.65 4.04
N ASP A 11 4.46 15.44 4.18
CA ASP A 11 5.17 14.32 4.82
C ASP A 11 6.34 13.81 3.97
N LEU A 12 6.42 14.23 2.70
CA LEU A 12 7.57 14.00 1.82
C LEU A 12 8.54 15.19 1.89
N PRO A 13 9.86 14.99 2.02
CA PRO A 13 10.84 16.04 1.80
C PRO A 13 10.65 16.76 0.46
N ALA A 14 11.01 18.03 0.36
CA ALA A 14 10.77 18.84 -0.84
C ALA A 14 11.49 18.30 -2.09
N ASP A 15 12.63 17.64 -1.90
CA ASP A 15 13.49 17.01 -2.89
C ASP A 15 13.21 15.51 -3.09
N ASP A 16 12.19 14.95 -2.44
CA ASP A 16 11.84 13.53 -2.56
C ASP A 16 11.29 13.22 -3.96
N PHE A 17 11.96 12.31 -4.68
CA PHE A 17 11.58 11.91 -6.03
C PHE A 17 10.13 11.41 -6.14
N ARG A 18 9.54 10.87 -5.06
CA ARG A 18 8.15 10.40 -5.06
C ARG A 18 7.18 11.52 -5.34
N ARG A 19 7.53 12.78 -5.04
CA ARG A 19 6.71 13.95 -5.39
C ARG A 19 6.51 14.06 -6.91
N ALA A 20 7.37 13.53 -7.77
CA ALA A 20 7.16 13.55 -9.22
C ALA A 20 6.31 12.39 -9.75
N ILE A 21 6.08 11.34 -8.94
CA ILE A 21 5.36 10.14 -9.37
C ILE A 21 3.86 10.42 -9.37
N PRO A 22 3.10 10.06 -10.44
CA PRO A 22 1.66 10.34 -10.54
C PRO A 22 0.82 9.87 -9.36
N ARG A 23 1.18 8.75 -8.70
CA ARG A 23 0.49 8.26 -7.48
C ARG A 23 0.49 9.26 -6.32
N PHE A 24 1.48 10.15 -6.29
CA PHE A 24 1.66 11.16 -5.25
C PHE A 24 1.23 12.58 -5.72
N GLN A 25 0.61 12.68 -6.89
CA GLN A 25 0.09 13.92 -7.44
C GLN A 25 -1.44 13.92 -7.45
N GLU A 26 -2.03 15.11 -7.50
CA GLU A 26 -3.48 15.23 -7.66
C GLU A 26 -3.92 14.75 -9.06
N PRO A 27 -5.10 14.11 -9.19
CA PRO A 27 -6.07 13.80 -8.13
C PRO A 27 -5.80 12.48 -7.38
N PHE A 28 -4.79 11.70 -7.80
CA PHE A 28 -4.56 10.35 -7.29
C PHE A 28 -4.11 10.31 -5.84
N PHE A 29 -3.37 11.33 -5.38
CA PHE A 29 -2.91 11.39 -4.00
C PHE A 29 -4.08 11.35 -3.01
N VAL A 30 -5.06 12.25 -3.15
CA VAL A 30 -6.24 12.29 -2.27
C VAL A 30 -6.98 10.96 -2.29
N LYS A 31 -7.26 10.42 -3.47
CA LYS A 31 -7.92 9.13 -3.62
C LYS A 31 -7.14 8.00 -2.94
N ASN A 32 -5.82 7.96 -3.14
CA ASN A 32 -4.96 6.94 -2.52
C ASN A 32 -4.95 7.05 -0.99
N ILE A 33 -5.02 8.27 -0.43
CA ILE A 33 -5.13 8.47 1.01
C ILE A 33 -6.48 7.97 1.53
N GLU A 34 -7.59 8.18 0.82
CA GLU A 34 -8.91 7.65 1.20
C GLU A 34 -8.93 6.11 1.20
N LEU A 35 -8.36 5.49 0.17
CA LEU A 35 -8.22 4.03 0.09
C LEU A 35 -7.37 3.49 1.26
N VAL A 36 -6.25 4.16 1.58
CA VAL A 36 -5.41 3.78 2.72
C VAL A 36 -6.17 3.90 4.04
N LYS A 37 -6.95 4.98 4.26
CA LYS A 37 -7.76 5.14 5.47
C LYS A 37 -8.79 4.03 5.64
N ALA A 38 -9.43 3.59 4.55
CA ALA A 38 -10.35 2.46 4.60
C ALA A 38 -9.65 1.14 4.97
N ILE A 39 -8.44 0.91 4.43
CA ILE A 39 -7.60 -0.25 4.80
C ILE A 39 -7.15 -0.15 6.27
N GLU A 40 -6.76 1.03 6.75
CA GLU A 40 -6.36 1.28 8.14
C GLU A 40 -7.51 1.01 9.11
N ALA A 41 -8.74 1.44 8.78
CA ALA A 41 -9.93 1.15 9.58
C ALA A 41 -10.17 -0.36 9.73
N MET A 42 -10.07 -1.10 8.62
CA MET A 42 -10.18 -2.56 8.65
C MET A 42 -9.02 -3.22 9.42
N ALA A 43 -7.80 -2.72 9.27
CA ALA A 43 -6.65 -3.23 10.01
C ALA A 43 -6.82 -3.04 11.53
N ALA A 44 -7.38 -1.90 11.95
CA ALA A 44 -7.70 -1.60 13.34
C ALA A 44 -8.77 -2.54 13.91
N GLU A 45 -9.84 -2.86 13.16
CA GLU A 45 -10.84 -3.86 13.56
C GLU A 45 -10.20 -5.22 13.87
N LYS A 46 -9.16 -5.60 13.11
CA LYS A 46 -8.42 -6.86 13.27
C LYS A 46 -7.21 -6.77 14.20
N LYS A 47 -6.93 -5.59 14.77
CA LYS A 47 -5.77 -5.31 15.65
C LYS A 47 -4.42 -5.62 14.99
N VAL A 48 -4.29 -5.35 13.69
CA VAL A 48 -3.05 -5.51 12.92
C VAL A 48 -2.70 -4.19 12.24
N THR A 49 -1.49 -4.06 11.69
CA THR A 49 -1.15 -2.87 10.90
C THR A 49 -1.68 -3.01 9.46
N SER A 50 -1.94 -1.87 8.80
CA SER A 50 -2.32 -1.83 7.38
C SER A 50 -1.31 -2.55 6.47
N SER A 51 -0.01 -2.43 6.78
CA SER A 51 1.04 -3.17 6.08
C SER A 51 0.95 -4.68 6.29
N GLN A 52 0.63 -5.13 7.51
CA GLN A 52 0.42 -6.56 7.76
C GLN A 52 -0.83 -7.08 7.06
N LEU A 53 -1.92 -6.32 7.07
CA LEU A 53 -3.15 -6.66 6.37
C LEU A 53 -2.91 -6.81 4.85
N ALA A 54 -2.16 -5.89 4.25
CA ALA A 54 -1.80 -5.97 2.84
C ALA A 54 -0.95 -7.21 2.50
N LEU A 55 0.03 -7.55 3.34
CA LEU A 55 0.84 -8.75 3.15
C LEU A 55 0.00 -10.04 3.33
N ALA A 56 -0.87 -10.08 4.33
CA ALA A 56 -1.78 -11.20 4.55
C ALA A 56 -2.73 -11.41 3.36
N TRP A 57 -3.21 -10.33 2.76
CA TRP A 57 -4.03 -10.40 1.55
C TRP A 57 -3.26 -11.00 0.37
N ILE A 58 -2.02 -10.56 0.11
CA ILE A 58 -1.17 -11.15 -0.95
C ILE A 58 -0.95 -12.64 -0.71
N ILE A 59 -0.65 -13.04 0.53
CA ILE A 59 -0.45 -14.44 0.91
C ILE A 59 -1.72 -15.26 0.69
N SER A 60 -2.89 -14.72 1.04
CA SER A 60 -4.18 -15.41 0.84
C SER A 60 -4.50 -15.69 -0.63
N LYS A 61 -3.91 -14.93 -1.56
CA LYS A 61 -4.01 -15.16 -3.01
C LYS A 61 -3.01 -16.19 -3.54
N GLY A 62 -2.22 -16.83 -2.66
CA GLY A 62 -1.25 -17.86 -3.03
C GLY A 62 0.09 -17.31 -3.50
N HIS A 63 0.38 -16.03 -3.24
CA HIS A 63 1.65 -15.39 -3.62
C HIS A 63 2.61 -15.27 -2.44
N LEU A 64 3.92 -15.30 -2.71
CA LEU A 64 4.97 -15.12 -1.72
C LEU A 64 5.50 -13.67 -1.76
N PRO A 65 5.08 -12.77 -0.85
CA PRO A 65 5.57 -11.41 -0.84
C PRO A 65 7.04 -11.35 -0.38
N ILE A 66 7.82 -10.43 -0.95
CA ILE A 66 9.21 -10.15 -0.56
C ILE A 66 9.30 -8.72 0.00
N PRO A 67 8.79 -8.46 1.22
CA PRO A 67 8.77 -7.10 1.76
C PRO A 67 10.18 -6.66 2.18
N GLY A 68 10.67 -5.58 1.56
CA GLY A 68 11.95 -4.98 1.93
C GLY A 68 11.89 -4.25 3.29
N THR A 69 12.95 -4.36 4.08
CA THR A 69 13.14 -3.58 5.31
C THR A 69 14.61 -3.48 5.69
N LYS A 70 14.99 -2.37 6.35
CA LYS A 70 16.33 -2.17 6.93
C LYS A 70 16.37 -2.36 8.46
N ARG A 71 15.24 -2.62 9.12
CA ARG A 71 15.12 -2.65 10.58
C ARG A 71 14.48 -3.95 11.06
N ARG A 72 15.08 -4.58 12.08
CA ARG A 72 14.62 -5.86 12.66
C ARG A 72 13.16 -5.85 13.09
N LYS A 73 12.71 -4.77 13.75
CA LYS A 73 11.30 -4.63 14.18
C LYS A 73 10.28 -4.83 13.05
N TYR A 74 10.62 -4.40 11.83
CA TYR A 74 9.73 -4.55 10.68
C TYR A 74 9.83 -5.95 10.05
N VAL A 75 10.97 -6.65 10.22
CA VAL A 75 11.06 -8.07 9.86
C VAL A 75 10.07 -8.87 10.71
N GLU A 76 10.08 -8.65 12.01
CA GLU A 76 9.17 -9.30 12.96
C GLU A 76 7.71 -8.97 12.65
N GLN A 77 7.40 -7.70 12.35
CA GLN A 77 6.08 -7.27 11.89
C GLN A 77 5.65 -7.99 10.60
N ASN A 78 6.53 -8.06 9.58
CA ASN A 78 6.24 -8.68 8.28
C ASN A 78 6.01 -10.19 8.43
N ILE A 79 6.78 -10.88 9.26
CA ILE A 79 6.57 -12.29 9.60
C ILE A 79 5.21 -12.50 10.25
N GLY A 80 4.78 -11.58 11.12
CA GLY A 80 3.47 -11.61 11.77
C GLY A 80 2.30 -11.67 10.78
N SER A 81 2.46 -11.10 9.58
CA SER A 81 1.42 -11.12 8.53
C SER A 81 1.03 -12.53 8.08
N ALA A 82 1.97 -13.49 8.11
CA ALA A 82 1.71 -14.88 7.71
C ALA A 82 0.80 -15.63 8.69
N ARG A 83 0.54 -15.08 9.87
CA ARG A 83 -0.34 -15.66 10.90
C ARG A 83 -1.75 -15.05 10.87
N ILE A 84 -2.00 -14.09 9.98
CA ILE A 84 -3.29 -13.43 9.85
C ILE A 84 -4.15 -14.26 8.90
N ASN A 85 -5.24 -14.82 9.44
CA ASN A 85 -6.26 -15.49 8.63
C ASN A 85 -7.33 -14.47 8.22
N LEU A 86 -7.53 -14.32 6.91
CA LEU A 86 -8.59 -13.51 6.34
C LEU A 86 -9.75 -14.43 5.97
N SER A 87 -10.94 -14.14 6.50
CA SER A 87 -12.17 -14.81 6.11
C SER A 87 -12.60 -14.38 4.70
N GLU A 88 -13.53 -15.12 4.08
CA GLU A 88 -14.11 -14.72 2.79
C GLU A 88 -14.76 -13.33 2.85
N ALA A 89 -15.39 -12.99 3.98
CA ALA A 89 -15.95 -11.66 4.22
C ALA A 89 -14.87 -10.57 4.30
N ASP A 90 -13.73 -10.86 4.90
CA ASP A 90 -12.58 -9.94 4.93
C ASP A 90 -12.04 -9.70 3.52
N LEU A 91 -11.91 -10.76 2.72
CA LEU A 91 -11.42 -10.68 1.35
C LEU A 91 -12.39 -9.86 0.48
N ALA A 92 -13.68 -10.13 0.57
CA ALA A 92 -14.71 -9.36 -0.13
C ALA A 92 -14.71 -7.88 0.28
N LYS A 93 -14.53 -7.59 1.58
CA LYS A 93 -14.40 -6.21 2.09
C LYS A 93 -13.15 -5.54 1.51
N LEU A 94 -11.99 -6.17 1.52
CA LEU A 94 -10.76 -5.63 0.93
C LEU A 94 -10.89 -5.33 -0.56
N GLU A 95 -11.49 -6.26 -1.31
CA GLU A 95 -11.74 -6.10 -2.75
C GLU A 95 -12.75 -4.99 -3.06
N SER A 96 -13.70 -4.74 -2.15
CA SER A 96 -14.63 -3.61 -2.27
C SER A 96 -13.96 -2.26 -1.99
N ILE A 97 -12.92 -2.23 -1.13
CA ILE A 97 -12.16 -1.01 -0.83
C ILE A 97 -11.33 -0.61 -2.04
N VAL A 98 -10.63 -1.57 -2.66
CA VAL A 98 -9.83 -1.33 -3.87
C VAL A 98 -10.30 -2.25 -5.00
N PRO A 99 -11.40 -1.88 -5.70
CA PRO A 99 -11.89 -2.64 -6.83
C PRO A 99 -10.82 -2.83 -7.92
N LEU A 100 -10.89 -3.93 -8.65
CA LEU A 100 -10.04 -4.14 -9.81
C LEU A 100 -10.22 -3.00 -10.82
N GLY A 101 -9.13 -2.45 -11.33
CA GLY A 101 -9.16 -1.28 -12.21
C GLY A 101 -9.24 0.07 -11.50
N THR A 102 -9.15 0.11 -10.16
CA THR A 102 -9.04 1.38 -9.43
C THR A 102 -7.79 2.14 -9.90
N GLU A 103 -8.00 3.27 -10.58
CA GLU A 103 -6.90 4.15 -10.96
C GLU A 103 -6.28 4.78 -9.71
N THR A 104 -4.97 4.55 -9.52
CA THR A 104 -4.19 5.04 -8.38
C THR A 104 -2.96 5.85 -8.81
N GLY A 105 -2.90 6.23 -10.10
CA GLY A 105 -1.74 6.85 -10.75
C GLY A 105 -0.67 5.85 -11.20
N ASP A 106 0.11 6.22 -12.20
CA ASP A 106 1.19 5.39 -12.75
C ASP A 106 2.35 5.23 -11.76
N GLN A 107 3.04 4.09 -11.82
CA GLN A 107 4.17 3.77 -10.94
C GLN A 107 5.42 4.62 -11.21
N TYR A 108 5.58 5.06 -12.46
CA TYR A 108 6.68 5.89 -12.91
C TYR A 108 6.13 7.17 -13.54
N ASP A 109 6.86 8.27 -13.42
CA ASP A 109 6.60 9.45 -14.23
C ASP A 109 6.94 9.19 -15.71
N LYS A 110 6.51 10.09 -16.61
CA LYS A 110 6.72 9.95 -18.05
C LYS A 110 8.19 9.87 -18.46
N PHE A 111 9.06 10.63 -17.78
CA PHE A 111 10.49 10.64 -18.07
C PHE A 111 11.11 9.29 -17.67
N SER A 112 10.84 8.83 -16.46
CA SER A 112 11.30 7.54 -15.94
C SER A 112 10.78 6.36 -16.78
N MET A 113 9.54 6.43 -17.27
CA MET A 113 8.99 5.41 -18.18
C MET A 113 9.73 5.39 -19.52
N GLY A 114 10.05 6.56 -20.08
CA GLY A 114 10.80 6.65 -21.34
C GLY A 114 12.24 6.12 -21.26
N LEU A 115 12.78 5.88 -20.07
CA LEU A 115 14.09 5.23 -19.87
C LEU A 115 14.02 3.69 -19.95
N LEU A 116 12.83 3.10 -19.94
CA LEU A 116 12.62 1.65 -20.03
C LEU A 116 12.44 1.17 -21.48
N ASP A 117 12.12 2.08 -22.40
CA ASP A 117 11.84 1.79 -23.82
C ASP A 117 13.12 1.70 -24.69
N TYR A 118 14.25 1.28 -24.10
CA TYR A 118 15.54 1.11 -24.79
C TYR A 118 15.77 -0.31 -25.34
#